data_AF-A0A354YGJ9-F1
#
_entry.id   AF-A0A354YGJ9-F1
#
_cell.length_a   1.000
_cell.length_b   1.000
_cell.length_c   1.000
_cell.angle_alpha   90.00
_cell.angle_beta   90.00
_cell.angle_gamma   90.00
#
_symmetry.space_group_name_H-M   'P 1'
#
loop_
_entity.id
_entity.type
_entity.pdbx_description
1 polymer ?
#
loop_
_entity_poly.entity_id
_entity_poly.type
_entity_poly.pdbx_seq_one_letter_code
_entity_poly.pdbx_strand_id
1 'polypeptide(L)'
;MARDDATASKVGGAAWWPDGEPAPVDAEGRPLALLAQVNFAELPASMPGYPDAGLLQFFVAREDDFYGASFDGDLGLAQLREQRNFRIVYWPDPQLAATSLPAVPSDRLPMDPTRPRRMRFSAGREPLSQGDYRFDRLLGGNAYGTMEAYAKRHRLDEDSLVDAVWEMHSGGGHKLGGYPAFTQQDPRSGGADELLLQLDSDDAMMWGDVGVANFFIAPDDLARRDFSRVAYNWDCH
;
A
#
# COMPACT_ATOMS: atom_id res chain seq x y z
N MET A 1 7.87 -12.01 -23.37
CA MET A 1 7.99 -11.49 -21.98
C MET A 1 8.19 -9.99 -22.11
N ALA A 2 7.36 -9.17 -21.45
CA ALA A 2 7.63 -7.75 -21.35
C ALA A 2 9.03 -7.57 -20.72
N ARG A 3 9.85 -6.67 -21.27
CA ARG A 3 11.16 -6.37 -20.68
C ARG A 3 10.94 -5.88 -19.24
N ASP A 4 11.66 -6.45 -18.28
CA ASP A 4 11.71 -5.96 -16.92
C ASP A 4 12.49 -4.64 -16.91
N ASP A 5 11.81 -3.56 -17.28
CA ASP A 5 12.39 -2.22 -17.34
C ASP A 5 12.75 -1.79 -15.91
N ALA A 6 14.00 -1.41 -15.72
CA ALA A 6 14.55 -1.06 -14.42
C ALA A 6 13.77 0.07 -13.76
N THR A 7 13.29 1.07 -14.52
CA THR A 7 12.68 2.29 -13.97
C THR A 7 11.15 2.35 -14.11
N ALA A 8 10.53 1.34 -14.70
CA ALA A 8 9.07 1.31 -14.87
C ALA A 8 8.35 1.09 -13.52
N SER A 9 7.12 1.57 -13.42
CA SER A 9 6.26 1.22 -12.29
C SER A 9 5.81 -0.23 -12.40
N LYS A 10 5.99 -1.02 -11.35
CA LYS A 10 5.79 -2.47 -11.37
C LYS A 10 5.63 -3.06 -9.98
N VAL A 11 5.04 -4.25 -9.94
CA VAL A 11 5.07 -5.17 -8.80
C VAL A 11 6.09 -6.27 -9.11
N GLY A 12 6.99 -6.53 -8.17
CA GLY A 12 8.10 -7.47 -8.35
C GLY A 12 9.11 -7.07 -9.42
N GLY A 13 9.95 -8.02 -9.82
CA GLY A 13 11.05 -7.82 -10.76
C GLY A 13 12.32 -7.31 -10.11
N ALA A 14 13.30 -7.01 -10.96
CA ALA A 14 14.56 -6.42 -10.52
C ALA A 14 14.36 -4.94 -10.15
N ALA A 15 14.96 -4.51 -9.04
CA ALA A 15 14.90 -3.10 -8.64
C ALA A 15 16.02 -2.32 -9.30
N TRP A 16 15.72 -1.14 -9.86
CA TRP A 16 16.75 -0.16 -10.18
C TRP A 16 17.43 0.29 -8.88
N TRP A 17 18.76 0.35 -8.85
CA TRP A 17 19.48 0.71 -7.64
C TRP A 17 20.75 1.49 -7.96
N PRO A 18 20.96 2.69 -7.37
CA PRO A 18 22.13 3.49 -7.68
C PRO A 18 23.44 2.75 -7.37
N ASP A 19 24.45 2.97 -8.21
CA ASP A 19 25.78 2.41 -7.98
C ASP A 19 26.38 2.98 -6.68
N GLY A 20 26.99 2.10 -5.88
CA GLY A 20 27.65 2.46 -4.62
C GLY A 20 26.74 2.51 -3.39
N GLU A 21 25.42 2.44 -3.56
CA GLU A 21 24.47 2.36 -2.45
C GLU A 21 24.36 0.93 -1.90
N PRO A 22 24.41 0.71 -0.57
CA PRO A 22 24.25 -0.62 0.00
C PRO A 22 22.84 -1.14 -0.26
N ALA A 23 22.73 -2.40 -0.71
CA ALA A 23 21.43 -3.03 -0.92
C ALA A 23 20.61 -3.05 0.39
N PRO A 24 19.27 -2.90 0.32
CA PRO A 24 18.44 -2.93 1.51
C PRO A 24 18.38 -4.35 2.07
N VAL A 25 18.53 -4.48 3.38
CA VAL A 25 18.55 -5.76 4.12
C VAL A 25 17.53 -5.77 5.25
N ASP A 26 17.10 -6.97 5.64
CA ASP A 26 16.27 -7.20 6.83
C ASP A 26 17.07 -7.14 8.14
N ALA A 27 16.41 -7.40 9.27
CA ALA A 27 17.01 -7.39 10.59
C ALA A 27 18.16 -8.41 10.76
N GLU A 28 18.18 -9.47 9.96
CA GLU A 28 19.23 -10.51 9.96
C GLU A 28 20.33 -10.23 8.92
N GLY A 29 20.24 -9.13 8.18
CA GLY A 29 21.22 -8.74 7.15
C GLY A 29 21.02 -9.46 5.81
N ARG A 30 19.87 -10.10 5.58
CA ARG A 30 19.53 -10.76 4.31
C ARG A 30 18.93 -9.74 3.35
N PRO A 31 19.20 -9.81 2.03
CA PRO A 31 18.63 -8.89 1.05
C PRO A 31 17.11 -8.92 1.01
N LEU A 32 16.47 -7.75 1.01
CA LEU A 32 15.03 -7.62 0.81
C LEU A 32 14.67 -7.82 -0.68
N ALA A 33 13.43 -8.24 -0.94
CA ALA A 33 12.86 -8.29 -2.29
C ALA A 33 12.07 -7.03 -2.61
N LEU A 34 12.08 -6.62 -3.88
CA LEU A 34 11.19 -5.58 -4.38
C LEU A 34 9.74 -6.10 -4.38
N LEU A 35 8.89 -5.48 -3.57
CA LEU A 35 7.45 -5.67 -3.62
C LEU A 35 6.85 -4.84 -4.76
N ALA A 36 7.15 -3.55 -4.77
CA ALA A 36 6.61 -2.61 -5.74
C ALA A 36 7.58 -1.46 -6.00
N GLN A 37 7.42 -0.86 -7.17
CA GLN A 37 8.14 0.32 -7.61
C GLN A 37 7.17 1.24 -8.34
N VAL A 38 7.22 2.53 -8.02
CA VAL A 38 6.40 3.57 -8.67
C VAL A 38 7.34 4.65 -9.20
N ASN A 39 7.27 4.87 -10.50
CA ASN A 39 7.92 6.01 -11.15
C ASN A 39 6.89 7.13 -11.26
N PHE A 40 7.09 8.21 -10.50
CA PHE A 40 6.13 9.32 -10.47
C PHE A 40 5.95 10.01 -11.83
N ALA A 41 6.94 9.92 -12.73
CA ALA A 41 6.82 10.44 -14.08
C ALA A 41 5.84 9.64 -14.97
N GLU A 42 5.41 8.44 -14.55
CA GLU A 42 4.39 7.63 -15.24
C GLU A 42 2.95 7.96 -14.77
N LEU A 43 2.77 8.83 -13.77
CA LEU A 43 1.43 9.23 -13.33
C LEU A 43 0.75 10.11 -14.39
N PRO A 44 -0.58 9.93 -14.62
CA PRO A 44 -1.31 10.68 -15.64
C PRO A 44 -1.55 12.15 -15.27
N ALA A 45 -1.42 12.50 -13.99
CA ALA A 45 -1.57 13.86 -13.48
C ALA A 45 -0.78 14.02 -12.17
N SER A 46 -0.31 15.24 -11.90
CA SER A 46 0.29 15.59 -10.61
C SER A 46 -0.73 15.43 -9.49
N MET A 47 -0.30 14.86 -8.36
CA MET A 47 -1.12 14.68 -7.17
C MET A 47 -0.64 15.62 -6.06
N PRO A 48 -1.54 16.30 -5.34
CA PRO A 48 -1.15 17.22 -4.26
C PRO A 48 -0.24 16.55 -3.23
N GLY A 49 0.93 17.14 -2.97
CA GLY A 49 1.92 16.64 -2.02
C GLY A 49 2.86 15.56 -2.58
N TYR A 50 2.48 14.87 -3.65
CA TYR A 50 3.32 13.83 -4.27
C TYR A 50 4.44 14.43 -5.12
N PRO A 51 5.59 13.75 -5.27
CA PRO A 51 6.60 14.13 -6.25
C PRO A 51 6.07 14.00 -7.69
N ASP A 52 6.52 14.88 -8.59
CA ASP A 52 6.21 14.79 -10.03
C ASP A 52 7.18 13.87 -10.80
N ALA A 53 8.29 13.47 -10.16
CA ALA A 53 9.32 12.62 -10.73
C ALA A 53 10.07 11.87 -9.64
N GLY A 54 10.87 10.90 -10.05
CA GLY A 54 11.63 10.03 -9.16
C GLY A 54 10.98 8.66 -8.97
N LEU A 55 11.73 7.77 -8.33
CA LEU A 55 11.39 6.37 -8.16
C LEU A 55 11.16 6.07 -6.68
N LEU A 56 9.94 5.70 -6.32
CA LEU A 56 9.59 5.20 -5.00
C LEU A 56 9.57 3.68 -5.01
N GLN A 57 10.30 3.05 -4.11
CA GLN A 57 10.48 1.61 -4.05
C GLN A 57 10.07 1.06 -2.70
N PHE A 58 9.39 -0.07 -2.72
CA PHE A 58 8.86 -0.79 -1.56
C PHE A 58 9.53 -2.16 -1.52
N PHE A 59 10.30 -2.42 -0.49
CA PHE A 59 10.99 -3.69 -0.28
C PHE A 59 10.47 -4.40 0.96
N VAL A 60 10.44 -5.73 0.92
CA VAL A 60 9.98 -6.59 2.04
C VAL A 60 10.88 -7.81 2.20
N ALA A 61 10.93 -8.36 3.41
CA ALA A 61 11.71 -9.55 3.72
C ALA A 61 11.15 -10.76 2.96
N ARG A 62 12.07 -11.59 2.45
CA ARG A 62 11.73 -12.76 1.62
C ARG A 62 11.42 -14.01 2.42
N GLU A 63 11.90 -14.04 3.66
CA GLU A 63 11.95 -15.19 4.54
C GLU A 63 11.35 -14.79 5.89
N ASP A 64 10.08 -14.35 5.83
CA ASP A 64 9.30 -13.81 6.93
C ASP A 64 7.83 -14.19 6.73
N ASP A 65 7.16 -14.62 7.80
CA ASP A 65 5.79 -15.14 7.72
C ASP A 65 4.73 -14.02 7.69
N PHE A 66 5.15 -12.76 7.87
CA PHE A 66 4.30 -11.57 7.86
C PHE A 66 4.60 -10.63 6.69
N TYR A 67 5.23 -11.14 5.63
CA TYR A 67 5.58 -10.36 4.44
C TYR A 67 6.38 -9.09 4.77
N GLY A 68 7.23 -9.14 5.81
CA GLY A 68 8.06 -8.05 6.29
C GLY A 68 7.36 -7.02 7.18
N ALA A 69 6.05 -7.17 7.43
CA ALA A 69 5.31 -6.26 8.30
C ALA A 69 5.72 -6.46 9.77
N SER A 70 5.86 -5.36 10.49
CA SER A 70 6.26 -5.39 11.89
C SER A 70 5.03 -5.56 12.79
N PHE A 71 4.62 -6.81 12.99
CA PHE A 71 3.53 -7.18 13.90
C PHE A 71 4.01 -7.67 15.27
N ASP A 72 5.30 -7.49 15.56
CA ASP A 72 5.90 -7.76 16.86
C ASP A 72 5.48 -6.68 17.88
N GLY A 73 4.25 -6.73 18.42
CA GLY A 73 3.84 -5.83 19.51
C GLY A 73 2.45 -5.23 19.35
N ASP A 74 2.31 -3.95 19.75
CA ASP A 74 1.07 -3.21 19.54
C ASP A 74 0.98 -2.79 18.07
N LEU A 75 -0.15 -3.06 17.41
CA LEU A 75 -0.35 -2.75 15.98
C LEU A 75 -0.59 -1.25 15.71
N GLY A 76 0.05 -0.39 16.52
CA GLY A 76 0.00 1.06 16.39
C GLY A 76 0.98 1.57 15.33
N LEU A 77 0.74 2.79 14.85
CA LEU A 77 1.55 3.41 13.80
C LEU A 77 3.05 3.52 14.14
N ALA A 78 3.42 3.61 15.41
CA ALA A 78 4.84 3.61 15.79
C ALA A 78 5.53 2.31 15.39
N GLN A 79 4.91 1.17 15.71
CA GLN A 79 5.43 -0.17 15.39
C GLN A 79 5.39 -0.43 13.88
N LEU A 80 4.30 -0.05 13.21
CA LEU A 80 4.15 -0.24 11.75
C LEU A 80 5.13 0.59 10.92
N ARG A 81 5.77 1.62 11.51
CA ARG A 81 6.82 2.43 10.87
C ARG A 81 8.22 1.86 11.04
N GLU A 82 8.41 0.83 11.85
CA GLU A 82 9.72 0.24 12.07
C GLU A 82 10.17 -0.56 10.84
N GLN A 83 10.96 0.07 9.97
CA GLN A 83 11.48 -0.51 8.73
C GLN A 83 12.60 -1.54 8.97
N ARG A 84 12.32 -2.56 9.80
CA ARG A 84 13.23 -3.66 10.17
C ARG A 84 13.26 -4.73 9.08
N ASN A 85 12.09 -5.20 8.68
CA ASN A 85 11.90 -6.26 7.69
C ASN A 85 11.22 -5.77 6.39
N PHE A 86 11.05 -4.46 6.28
CA PHE A 86 10.67 -3.79 5.03
C PHE A 86 11.49 -2.51 4.88
N ARG A 87 11.52 -1.94 3.68
CA ARG A 87 12.23 -0.68 3.41
C ARG A 87 11.55 0.12 2.31
N ILE A 88 11.32 1.40 2.56
CA ILE A 88 10.81 2.35 1.58
C ILE A 88 11.92 3.33 1.23
N VAL A 89 12.22 3.45 -0.07
CA VAL A 89 13.29 4.32 -0.57
C VAL A 89 12.78 5.15 -1.72
N TYR A 90 13.12 6.44 -1.72
CA TYR A 90 12.83 7.35 -2.81
C TYR A 90 14.11 7.88 -3.44
N TRP A 91 14.20 7.74 -4.75
CA TRP A 91 15.30 8.24 -5.56
C TRP A 91 14.79 9.39 -6.44
N PRO A 92 15.23 10.65 -6.21
CA PRO A 92 14.74 11.79 -6.97
C PRO A 92 15.23 11.79 -8.43
N ASP A 93 16.36 11.14 -8.71
CA ASP A 93 16.97 11.08 -10.05
C ASP A 93 17.23 9.62 -10.48
N PRO A 94 16.28 8.97 -11.17
CA PRO A 94 16.44 7.61 -11.69
C PRO A 94 17.29 7.54 -12.97
N GLN A 95 18.02 8.61 -13.32
CA GLN A 95 18.95 8.64 -14.46
C GLN A 95 20.40 8.38 -14.04
N LEU A 96 20.68 8.32 -12.73
CA LEU A 96 22.00 8.00 -12.20
C LEU A 96 22.49 6.63 -12.71
N ALA A 97 23.81 6.47 -12.74
CA ALA A 97 24.42 5.17 -12.98
C ALA A 97 23.91 4.19 -11.92
N ALA A 98 23.42 3.05 -12.39
CA ALA A 98 22.68 2.13 -11.56
C ALA A 98 22.89 0.69 -12.01
N THR A 99 22.83 -0.18 -11.03
CA THR A 99 22.72 -1.61 -11.21
C THR A 99 21.25 -2.04 -11.05
N SER A 100 21.00 -3.33 -11.27
CA SER A 100 19.71 -3.94 -10.96
C SER A 100 19.90 -4.93 -9.82
N LEU A 101 19.20 -4.72 -8.70
CA LEU A 101 19.08 -5.73 -7.67
C LEU A 101 18.17 -6.84 -8.22
N PRO A 102 18.66 -8.07 -8.40
CA PRO A 102 17.91 -9.10 -9.09
C PRO A 102 16.69 -9.55 -8.27
N ALA A 103 15.60 -9.88 -8.96
CA ALA A 103 14.51 -10.63 -8.34
C ALA A 103 15.01 -12.02 -7.97
N VAL A 104 14.82 -12.40 -6.71
CA VAL A 104 15.13 -13.75 -6.23
C VAL A 104 13.83 -14.47 -5.90
N PRO A 105 13.59 -15.69 -6.44
CA PRO A 105 12.37 -16.45 -6.14
C PRO A 105 12.10 -16.57 -4.64
N SER A 106 10.84 -16.45 -4.25
CA SER A 106 10.36 -16.77 -2.90
C SER A 106 8.92 -17.24 -3.00
N ASP A 107 8.58 -18.28 -2.26
CA ASP A 107 7.23 -18.81 -2.06
C ASP A 107 6.54 -18.23 -0.82
N ARG A 108 7.25 -17.39 -0.06
CA ARG A 108 6.72 -16.71 1.13
C ARG A 108 6.29 -15.26 0.88
N LEU A 109 6.43 -14.77 -0.35
CA LEU A 109 5.92 -13.46 -0.72
C LEU A 109 4.48 -13.56 -1.21
N PRO A 110 3.70 -12.48 -1.15
CA PRO A 110 2.32 -12.48 -1.65
C PRO A 110 2.24 -12.63 -3.18
N MET A 111 3.37 -12.63 -3.89
CA MET A 111 3.45 -12.81 -5.34
C MET A 111 4.81 -13.39 -5.72
N ASP A 112 4.93 -13.99 -6.92
CA ASP A 112 6.22 -14.43 -7.47
C ASP A 112 7.05 -13.21 -7.93
N PRO A 113 8.13 -12.84 -7.22
CA PRO A 113 8.91 -11.64 -7.54
C PRO A 113 9.65 -11.76 -8.86
N THR A 114 9.79 -12.96 -9.43
CA THR A 114 10.46 -13.17 -10.72
C THR A 114 9.54 -13.00 -11.93
N ARG A 115 8.24 -12.77 -11.68
CA ARG A 115 7.23 -12.50 -12.72
C ARG A 115 6.70 -11.08 -12.58
N PRO A 116 7.50 -10.05 -12.93
CA PRO A 116 7.10 -8.67 -12.75
C PRO A 116 5.85 -8.32 -13.53
N ARG A 117 4.99 -7.51 -12.91
CA ARG A 117 3.76 -6.99 -13.51
C ARG A 117 3.84 -5.48 -13.59
N ARG A 118 3.61 -4.92 -14.78
CA ARG A 118 3.65 -3.47 -15.00
C ARG A 118 2.40 -2.82 -14.42
N MET A 119 2.60 -1.75 -13.65
CA MET A 119 1.51 -0.88 -13.20
C MET A 119 1.07 0.02 -14.35
N ARG A 120 -0.23 0.31 -14.41
CA ARG A 120 -0.82 1.31 -15.29
C ARG A 120 -1.74 2.19 -14.48
N PHE A 121 -1.58 3.49 -14.61
CA PHE A 121 -2.31 4.45 -13.79
C PHE A 121 -3.42 5.11 -14.60
N SER A 122 -4.59 5.24 -13.97
CA SER A 122 -5.70 6.06 -14.43
C SER A 122 -6.12 6.96 -13.27
N ALA A 123 -6.13 8.28 -13.49
CA ALA A 123 -6.61 9.21 -12.48
C ALA A 123 -8.09 8.94 -12.20
N GLY A 124 -8.45 8.92 -10.91
CA GLY A 124 -9.80 8.61 -10.45
C GLY A 124 -10.18 9.43 -9.23
N ARG A 125 -11.44 9.32 -8.83
CA ARG A 125 -11.99 9.83 -7.58
C ARG A 125 -12.83 8.72 -6.97
N GLU A 126 -12.80 8.60 -5.66
CA GLU A 126 -13.56 7.59 -4.93
C GLU A 126 -14.24 8.23 -3.70
N PRO A 127 -15.35 7.66 -3.22
CA PRO A 127 -15.91 8.05 -1.94
C PRO A 127 -15.02 7.57 -0.79
N LEU A 128 -15.28 8.09 0.40
CA LEU A 128 -14.62 7.62 1.62
C LEU A 128 -14.92 6.14 1.84
N SER A 129 -13.88 5.31 1.92
CA SER A 129 -14.02 3.88 2.23
C SER A 129 -14.63 3.68 3.62
N GLN A 130 -15.50 2.67 3.76
CA GLN A 130 -16.07 2.29 5.05
C GLN A 130 -15.04 1.72 6.03
N GLY A 131 -13.93 1.16 5.51
CA GLY A 131 -12.82 0.69 6.32
C GLY A 131 -12.00 1.84 6.91
N ASP A 132 -12.15 3.07 6.39
CA ASP A 132 -11.44 4.24 6.92
C ASP A 132 -12.08 4.73 8.23
N TYR A 133 -11.25 4.98 9.24
CA TYR A 133 -11.68 5.50 10.55
C TYR A 133 -12.49 6.83 10.51
N ARG A 134 -12.46 7.56 9.38
CA ARG A 134 -13.29 8.75 9.15
C ARG A 134 -14.75 8.42 8.81
N PHE A 135 -15.04 7.23 8.30
CA PHE A 135 -16.37 6.87 7.80
C PHE A 135 -17.43 6.86 8.91
N ASP A 136 -17.11 6.17 10.01
CA ASP A 136 -17.98 6.10 11.17
C ASP A 136 -18.26 7.50 11.76
N ARG A 137 -17.21 8.34 11.84
CA ARG A 137 -17.33 9.73 12.30
C ARG A 137 -18.17 10.60 11.38
N LEU A 138 -18.08 10.41 10.06
CA LEU A 138 -18.92 11.10 9.09
C LEU A 138 -20.41 10.77 9.31
N LEU A 139 -20.70 9.55 9.77
CA LEU A 139 -22.04 9.06 10.07
C LEU A 139 -22.40 9.17 11.56
N GLY A 140 -21.79 10.10 12.29
CA GLY A 140 -22.18 10.43 13.67
C GLY A 140 -21.60 9.51 14.76
N GLY A 141 -20.59 8.70 14.43
CA GLY A 141 -19.92 7.79 15.37
C GLY A 141 -20.61 6.43 15.56
N ASN A 142 -21.55 6.10 14.67
CA ASN A 142 -22.18 4.79 14.58
C ASN A 142 -22.77 4.62 13.17
N ALA A 143 -21.93 4.29 12.20
CA ALA A 143 -22.31 4.09 10.80
C ALA A 143 -23.46 3.10 10.67
N TYR A 144 -23.37 1.95 11.35
CA TYR A 144 -24.40 0.90 11.29
C TYR A 144 -25.75 1.41 11.80
N GLY A 145 -25.78 2.01 13.01
CA GLY A 145 -27.02 2.56 13.57
C GLY A 145 -27.60 3.71 12.73
N THR A 146 -26.75 4.50 12.08
CA THR A 146 -27.19 5.54 11.14
C THR A 146 -27.84 4.92 9.89
N MET A 147 -27.27 3.85 9.34
CA MET A 147 -27.84 3.11 8.21
C MET A 147 -29.16 2.43 8.60
N GLU A 148 -29.22 1.75 9.74
CA GLU A 148 -30.44 1.14 10.30
C GLU A 148 -31.57 2.18 10.45
N ALA A 149 -31.26 3.33 11.05
CA ALA A 149 -32.23 4.41 11.24
C ALA A 149 -32.72 4.98 9.90
N TYR A 150 -31.83 5.09 8.91
CA TYR A 150 -32.18 5.51 7.56
C TYR A 150 -33.09 4.49 6.87
N ALA A 151 -32.73 3.21 6.91
CA ALA A 151 -33.52 2.11 6.33
C ALA A 151 -34.95 2.12 6.91
N LYS A 152 -35.08 2.18 8.24
CA LYS A 152 -36.37 2.24 8.93
C LYS A 152 -37.20 3.47 8.54
N ARG A 153 -36.57 4.65 8.48
CA ARG A 153 -37.25 5.90 8.10
C ARG A 153 -37.79 5.87 6.67
N HIS A 154 -37.04 5.26 5.77
CA HIS A 154 -37.35 5.20 4.34
C HIS A 154 -38.06 3.90 3.91
N ARG A 155 -38.31 2.97 4.85
CA ARG A 155 -38.91 1.65 4.61
C ARG A 155 -38.12 0.84 3.57
N LEU A 156 -36.80 0.91 3.68
CA LEU A 156 -35.88 0.09 2.91
C LEU A 156 -35.60 -1.21 3.66
N ASP A 157 -35.17 -2.22 2.91
CA ASP A 157 -34.53 -3.39 3.50
C ASP A 157 -33.15 -3.00 4.02
N GLU A 158 -32.85 -3.33 5.27
CA GLU A 158 -31.63 -2.92 5.96
C GLU A 158 -30.41 -3.62 5.38
N ASP A 159 -30.50 -4.94 5.21
CA ASP A 159 -29.42 -5.76 4.65
C ASP A 159 -29.06 -5.27 3.23
N SER A 160 -30.08 -5.07 2.37
CA SER A 160 -29.86 -4.51 1.03
C SER A 160 -29.21 -3.12 1.04
N LEU A 161 -29.53 -2.26 2.02
CA LEU A 161 -28.90 -0.95 2.14
C LEU A 161 -27.44 -1.07 2.57
N VAL A 162 -27.17 -1.91 3.58
CA VAL A 162 -25.82 -2.17 4.08
C VAL A 162 -24.94 -2.74 2.98
N ASP A 163 -25.45 -3.72 2.22
CA ASP A 163 -24.75 -4.30 1.07
C ASP A 163 -24.45 -3.25 -0.01
N ALA A 164 -25.44 -2.42 -0.37
CA ALA A 164 -25.22 -1.36 -1.36
C ALA A 164 -24.20 -0.31 -0.90
N VAL A 165 -24.20 0.05 0.39
CA VAL A 165 -23.18 0.95 0.95
C VAL A 165 -21.81 0.27 0.93
N TRP A 166 -21.74 -1.01 1.30
CA TRP A 166 -20.52 -1.81 1.27
C TRP A 166 -19.91 -1.87 -0.12
N GLU A 167 -20.72 -2.18 -1.15
CA GLU A 167 -20.26 -2.24 -2.53
C GLU A 167 -19.72 -0.88 -3.02
N MET A 168 -20.40 0.22 -2.68
CA MET A 168 -19.99 1.56 -3.10
C MET A 168 -18.77 2.11 -2.34
N HIS A 169 -18.55 1.64 -1.10
CA HIS A 169 -17.54 2.19 -0.18
C HIS A 169 -16.53 1.12 0.28
N SER A 170 -16.35 0.04 -0.48
CA SER A 170 -15.40 -1.03 -0.14
C SER A 170 -13.96 -0.52 -0.08
N GLY A 171 -13.60 0.45 -0.93
CA GLY A 171 -12.26 1.01 -1.01
C GLY A 171 -11.22 0.01 -1.54
N GLY A 172 -11.63 -1.12 -2.11
CA GLY A 172 -10.72 -2.18 -2.58
C GLY A 172 -9.90 -1.81 -3.83
N GLY A 173 -9.10 -2.78 -4.27
CA GLY A 173 -8.25 -2.70 -5.46
C GLY A 173 -6.90 -2.04 -5.22
N HIS A 174 -6.04 -2.12 -6.25
CA HIS A 174 -4.70 -1.51 -6.26
C HIS A 174 -4.79 -0.01 -6.53
N LYS A 175 -4.17 0.82 -5.68
CA LYS A 175 -4.20 2.29 -5.85
C LYS A 175 -3.00 2.99 -5.21
N LEU A 176 -2.70 4.18 -5.72
CA LEU A 176 -1.74 5.12 -5.15
C LEU A 176 -2.52 6.35 -4.67
N GLY A 177 -2.46 6.67 -3.38
CA GLY A 177 -3.37 7.64 -2.75
C GLY A 177 -4.79 7.10 -2.57
N GLY A 178 -5.71 7.99 -2.18
CA GLY A 178 -7.13 7.67 -1.99
C GLY A 178 -7.47 7.25 -0.56
N TYR A 179 -8.51 6.43 -0.41
CA TYR A 179 -8.99 5.89 0.86
C TYR A 179 -8.74 4.37 0.94
N PRO A 180 -8.22 3.88 2.08
CA PRO A 180 -7.82 2.47 2.21
C PRO A 180 -9.00 1.53 2.39
N ALA A 181 -8.80 0.29 1.94
CA ALA A 181 -9.56 -0.88 2.38
C ALA A 181 -8.76 -1.66 3.43
N PHE A 182 -9.50 -2.41 4.24
CA PHE A 182 -9.02 -3.33 5.24
C PHE A 182 -9.98 -4.51 5.30
N THR A 183 -9.49 -5.71 5.56
CA THR A 183 -10.37 -6.85 5.90
C THR A 183 -10.70 -6.89 7.40
N GLN A 184 -9.87 -6.24 8.23
CA GLN A 184 -10.01 -6.19 9.68
C GLN A 184 -10.25 -4.75 10.16
N GLN A 185 -9.24 -4.07 10.72
CA GLN A 185 -9.38 -2.76 11.34
C GLN A 185 -8.32 -1.79 10.83
N ASP A 186 -8.71 -0.51 10.72
CA ASP A 186 -7.79 0.56 10.37
C ASP A 186 -6.76 0.80 11.50
N PRO A 187 -5.47 0.52 11.27
CA PRO A 187 -4.45 0.63 12.32
C PRO A 187 -4.14 2.09 12.69
N ARG A 188 -4.59 3.07 11.89
CA ARG A 188 -4.25 4.48 12.11
C ARG A 188 -4.91 5.05 13.36
N SER A 189 -5.99 4.44 13.85
CA SER A 189 -6.64 4.79 15.13
C SER A 189 -6.88 6.29 15.35
N GLY A 190 -7.17 7.08 14.30
CA GLY A 190 -7.33 8.54 14.42
C GLY A 190 -6.17 9.39 13.88
N GLY A 191 -5.06 8.77 13.46
CA GLY A 191 -3.86 9.45 12.97
C GLY A 191 -4.06 10.20 11.65
N ALA A 192 -3.20 11.19 11.41
CA ALA A 192 -3.27 12.06 10.22
C ALA A 192 -2.65 11.44 8.95
N ASP A 193 -2.21 10.18 9.00
CA ASP A 193 -1.57 9.54 7.87
C ASP A 193 -2.57 9.22 6.76
N GLU A 194 -2.16 9.50 5.53
CA GLU A 194 -2.93 9.20 4.34
C GLU A 194 -2.35 7.98 3.61
N LEU A 195 -3.20 7.33 2.82
CA LEU A 195 -2.78 6.20 2.00
C LEU A 195 -1.74 6.66 0.98
N LEU A 196 -0.60 5.97 0.95
CA LEU A 196 0.45 6.14 -0.05
C LEU A 196 0.24 5.13 -1.18
N LEU A 197 0.23 3.84 -0.87
CA LEU A 197 0.04 2.74 -1.81
C LEU A 197 -0.82 1.66 -1.17
N GLN A 198 -1.74 1.07 -1.94
CA GLN A 198 -2.48 -0.13 -1.58
C GLN A 198 -2.30 -1.19 -2.67
N LEU A 199 -2.02 -2.41 -2.25
CA LEU A 199 -1.92 -3.59 -3.09
C LEU A 199 -2.89 -4.63 -2.56
N ASP A 200 -3.90 -4.95 -3.35
CA ASP A 200 -4.97 -5.87 -2.97
C ASP A 200 -4.67 -7.29 -3.46
N SER A 201 -5.35 -8.29 -2.91
CA SER A 201 -5.29 -9.64 -3.47
C SER A 201 -5.96 -9.67 -4.85
N ASP A 202 -5.38 -10.42 -5.79
CA ASP A 202 -5.88 -10.68 -7.13
C ASP A 202 -5.43 -12.06 -7.64
N ASP A 203 -5.68 -12.38 -8.91
CA ASP A 203 -5.31 -13.68 -9.49
C ASP A 203 -3.81 -14.03 -9.41
N ALA A 204 -2.93 -13.05 -9.19
CA ALA A 204 -1.48 -13.27 -9.12
C ALA A 204 -0.82 -12.68 -7.87
N MET A 205 -1.58 -12.05 -6.96
CA MET A 205 -1.13 -11.58 -5.66
C MET A 205 -2.09 -12.09 -4.58
N MET A 206 -1.58 -12.63 -3.48
CA MET A 206 -2.40 -13.12 -2.39
C MET A 206 -1.79 -12.72 -1.05
N TRP A 207 -2.51 -11.91 -0.29
CA TRP A 207 -2.16 -11.52 1.07
C TRP A 207 -2.91 -12.41 2.06
N GLY A 208 -2.27 -13.46 2.59
CA GLY A 208 -2.94 -14.40 3.50
C GLY A 208 -4.22 -15.00 2.87
N ASP A 209 -5.35 -14.90 3.57
CA ASP A 209 -6.67 -15.31 3.08
C ASP A 209 -7.41 -14.12 2.43
N VAL A 210 -7.03 -13.80 1.18
CA VAL A 210 -7.63 -12.74 0.35
C VAL A 210 -7.64 -11.37 1.04
N GLY A 211 -6.46 -10.98 1.51
CA GLY A 211 -6.23 -9.74 2.21
C GLY A 211 -5.80 -8.56 1.34
N VAL A 212 -5.38 -7.49 2.01
CA VAL A 212 -4.91 -6.24 1.39
C VAL A 212 -3.71 -5.68 2.17
N ALA A 213 -2.75 -5.12 1.45
CA ALA A 213 -1.63 -4.37 2.03
C ALA A 213 -1.76 -2.87 1.78
N ASN A 214 -1.35 -2.09 2.76
CA ASN A 214 -1.41 -0.63 2.72
C ASN A 214 -0.10 -0.03 3.26
N PHE A 215 0.35 1.03 2.60
CA PHE A 215 1.43 1.89 3.06
C PHE A 215 0.86 3.27 3.37
N PHE A 216 1.16 3.83 4.53
CA PHE A 216 0.65 5.13 4.97
C PHE A 216 1.78 6.11 5.25
N ILE A 217 1.53 7.40 4.97
CA ILE A 217 2.51 8.46 5.18
C ILE A 217 1.83 9.71 5.74
N ALA A 218 2.53 10.43 6.62
CA ALA A 218 2.07 11.73 7.07
C ALA A 218 2.15 12.75 5.91
N PRO A 219 1.14 13.61 5.71
CA PRO A 219 1.16 14.60 4.62
C PRO A 219 2.40 15.50 4.62
N ASP A 220 2.89 15.87 5.80
CA ASP A 220 4.10 16.69 5.97
C ASP A 220 5.38 15.95 5.54
N ASP A 221 5.46 14.65 5.83
CA ASP A 221 6.59 13.79 5.42
C ASP A 221 6.57 13.60 3.90
N LEU A 222 5.38 13.37 3.31
CA LEU A 222 5.19 13.27 1.87
C LEU A 222 5.62 14.56 1.16
N ALA A 223 5.19 15.74 1.65
CA ALA A 223 5.58 17.03 1.09
C ALA A 223 7.10 17.29 1.16
N ARG A 224 7.76 16.78 2.20
CA ARG A 224 9.22 16.82 2.35
C ARG A 224 9.95 15.70 1.59
N ARG A 225 9.22 14.76 0.99
CA ARG A 225 9.75 13.55 0.33
C ARG A 225 10.55 12.66 1.31
N ASP A 226 10.16 12.67 2.57
CA ASP A 226 10.74 11.84 3.62
C ASP A 226 9.91 10.55 3.79
N PHE A 227 10.38 9.46 3.19
CA PHE A 227 9.71 8.17 3.24
C PHE A 227 10.24 7.26 4.36
N SER A 228 11.12 7.78 5.23
CA SER A 228 11.73 6.99 6.32
C SER A 228 10.72 6.59 7.40
N ARG A 229 9.57 7.28 7.46
CA ARG A 229 8.50 7.04 8.43
C ARG A 229 7.22 6.53 7.80
N VAL A 230 7.27 5.89 6.63
CA VAL A 230 6.10 5.20 6.07
C VAL A 230 5.72 4.04 6.97
N ALA A 231 4.42 3.94 7.31
CA ALA A 231 3.86 2.80 8.00
C ALA A 231 3.45 1.73 6.99
N TYR A 232 3.66 0.46 7.32
CA TYR A 232 3.25 -0.67 6.49
C TYR A 232 2.32 -1.59 7.29
N ASN A 233 1.14 -1.84 6.73
CA ASN A 233 0.13 -2.77 7.24
C ASN A 233 -0.27 -3.76 6.15
N TRP A 234 -0.69 -4.95 6.55
CA TRP A 234 -1.57 -5.78 5.75
C TRP A 234 -2.48 -6.58 6.68
N ASP A 235 -3.66 -6.93 6.20
CA ASP A 235 -4.59 -7.82 6.91
C ASP A 235 -5.26 -8.76 5.93
N CYS A 236 -5.85 -9.85 6.44
CA CYS A 236 -6.65 -10.80 5.66
C CYS A 236 -7.87 -11.26 6.47
N HIS A 237 -8.75 -12.06 5.86
CA HIS A 237 -9.96 -12.57 6.50
C HIS A 237 -9.70 -13.60 7.60
#